data_AF-A0A352VT15-F1
#
_entry.id   AF-A0A352VT15-F1
#
_cell.length_a   1.000
_cell.length_b   1.000
_cell.length_c   1.000
_cell.angle_alpha   90.00
_cell.angle_beta   90.00
_cell.angle_gamma   90.00
#
_symmetry.space_group_name_H-M   'P 1'
#
loop_
_entity.id
_entity.type
_entity.pdbx_description
1 polymer ?
#
loop_
_entity_poly.entity_id
_entity_poly.type
_entity_poly.pdbx_seq_one_letter_code
_entity_poly.pdbx_strand_id
1 'polypeptide(L)'
;MSADRFGPRRVVLGGLLASTAIAVAMGLSSTVVLLGIFFFVQGLCQSTGWAPLTKNMAFWFSSKERGRVMGLWCTNYAFGGLVASPLAGYLAYSVFDDWRWAFFSGAAVLLLISIPFYFLQRDRPHDVGLEEIERYHGEPVAVVDAHNAPDEEKEGSWEFIGKVFRSPPVLVMALVYFLLKPARYAILFWGPVIASQRLASESFALAATAPAAFEAAGLIAPIAIGFVS
;
A
#
# COMPACT_ATOMS: atom_id res chain seq x y z
N MET A 1 9.09 5.39 11.79
CA MET A 1 10.45 5.51 12.35
C MET A 1 11.55 5.48 11.29
N SER A 2 11.72 4.40 10.52
CA SER A 2 12.77 4.36 9.49
C SER A 2 12.58 5.43 8.40
N ALA A 3 11.33 5.65 7.96
CA ALA A 3 11.00 6.73 7.02
C ALA A 3 11.17 8.14 7.60
N ASP A 4 11.08 8.28 8.92
CA ASP A 4 11.26 9.57 9.61
C ASP A 4 12.75 9.94 9.70
N ARG A 5 13.64 8.93 9.76
CA ARG A 5 15.10 9.14 9.85
C ARG A 5 15.80 9.22 8.48
N PHE A 6 15.41 8.41 7.51
CA PHE A 6 16.16 8.26 6.25
C PHE A 6 15.51 8.94 5.04
N GLY A 7 14.33 9.54 5.22
CA GLY A 7 13.55 10.13 4.13
C GLY A 7 12.63 9.09 3.46
N PRO A 8 11.37 9.45 3.12
CA PRO A 8 10.41 8.56 2.50
C PRO A 8 10.92 7.87 1.22
N ARG A 9 11.59 8.59 0.33
CA ARG A 9 12.10 8.11 -0.96
C ARG A 9 13.10 6.99 -0.80
N ARG A 10 14.09 7.14 0.10
CA ARG A 10 15.13 6.11 0.30
C ARG A 10 14.57 4.84 0.91
N VAL A 11 13.60 4.98 1.82
CA VAL A 11 12.94 3.83 2.46
C VAL A 11 12.06 3.08 1.46
N VAL A 12 11.27 3.79 0.65
CA VAL A 12 10.41 3.16 -0.35
C VAL A 12 11.25 2.53 -1.47
N LEU A 13 12.29 3.21 -1.96
CA LEU A 13 13.21 2.64 -2.97
C LEU A 13 13.94 1.40 -2.44
N GLY A 14 14.46 1.45 -1.21
CA GLY A 14 15.09 0.31 -0.56
C GLY A 14 14.13 -0.87 -0.44
N GLY A 15 12.87 -0.59 -0.07
CA GLY A 15 11.79 -1.57 -0.04
C GLY A 15 11.49 -2.20 -1.40
N LEU A 16 11.34 -1.38 -2.44
CA LEU A 16 11.06 -1.84 -3.81
C LEU A 16 12.19 -2.71 -4.36
N LEU A 17 13.45 -2.29 -4.18
CA LEU A 17 14.62 -3.06 -4.64
C LEU A 17 14.77 -4.37 -3.85
N ALA A 18 14.58 -4.34 -2.53
CA ALA A 18 14.61 -5.54 -1.70
C ALA A 18 13.47 -6.50 -2.07
N SER A 19 12.25 -6.01 -2.29
CA SER A 19 11.12 -6.81 -2.78
C SER A 19 11.42 -7.43 -4.15
N THR A 20 12.08 -6.70 -5.04
CA THR A 20 12.50 -7.23 -6.35
C THR A 20 13.49 -8.38 -6.19
N ALA A 21 14.52 -8.20 -5.36
CA ALA A 21 15.53 -9.24 -5.11
C ALA A 21 14.92 -10.50 -4.48
N ILE A 22 14.01 -10.34 -3.53
CA ILE A 22 13.32 -11.46 -2.88
C ILE A 22 12.39 -12.17 -3.85
N ALA A 23 11.66 -11.44 -4.70
CA ALA A 23 10.81 -12.05 -5.72
C ALA A 23 11.62 -12.90 -6.71
N VAL A 24 12.82 -12.45 -7.12
CA VAL A 24 13.76 -13.26 -7.93
C VAL A 24 14.22 -14.50 -7.15
N ALA A 25 14.57 -14.34 -5.87
CA ALA A 25 14.98 -15.47 -5.02
C ALA A 25 13.84 -16.51 -4.83
N MET A 26 12.59 -16.07 -4.76
CA MET A 26 11.41 -16.95 -4.74
C MET A 26 11.26 -17.74 -6.04
N GLY A 27 11.45 -17.09 -7.20
CA GLY A 27 11.42 -17.77 -8.50
C GLY A 27 12.54 -18.82 -8.66
N LEU A 28 13.70 -18.61 -8.04
CA LEU A 28 14.81 -19.56 -8.08
C LEU A 28 14.63 -20.71 -7.09
N SER A 29 13.94 -20.50 -5.97
CA SER A 29 13.76 -21.52 -4.92
C SER A 29 12.64 -22.51 -5.24
N SER A 30 12.87 -23.80 -4.97
CA SER A 30 11.85 -24.86 -5.01
C SER A 30 11.51 -25.43 -3.62
N THR A 31 12.16 -24.94 -2.56
CA THR A 31 11.95 -25.45 -1.20
C THR A 31 10.85 -24.68 -0.50
N VAL A 32 9.79 -25.37 -0.07
CA VAL A 32 8.62 -24.77 0.61
C VAL A 32 8.99 -23.93 1.83
N VAL A 33 9.95 -24.41 2.63
CA VAL A 33 10.43 -23.67 3.82
C VAL A 33 11.10 -22.36 3.42
N LEU A 34 11.94 -22.37 2.38
CA LEU A 34 12.60 -21.16 1.87
C LEU A 34 11.58 -20.19 1.27
N LEU A 35 10.56 -20.71 0.56
CA LEU A 35 9.46 -19.88 0.07
C LEU A 35 8.71 -19.22 1.22
N GLY A 36 8.42 -19.93 2.31
CA GLY A 36 7.79 -19.36 3.51
C GLY A 36 8.61 -18.22 4.13
N ILE A 37 9.93 -18.40 4.24
CA ILE A 37 10.83 -17.35 4.72
C ILE A 37 10.81 -16.15 3.76
N PHE A 38 10.92 -16.38 2.45
CA PHE A 38 10.88 -15.29 1.48
C PHE A 38 9.53 -14.56 1.47
N PHE A 39 8.41 -15.25 1.66
CA PHE A 39 7.09 -14.62 1.83
C PHE A 39 7.08 -13.67 3.04
N PHE A 40 7.67 -14.09 4.16
CA PHE A 40 7.78 -13.25 5.35
C PHE A 40 8.63 -12.00 5.08
N VAL A 41 9.82 -12.17 4.52
CA VAL A 41 10.72 -11.04 4.22
C VAL A 41 10.10 -10.11 3.17
N GLN A 42 9.43 -10.67 2.16
CA GLN A 42 8.73 -9.89 1.14
C GLN A 42 7.62 -9.03 1.75
N GLY A 43 6.87 -9.55 2.72
CA GLY A 43 5.89 -8.77 3.47
C GLY A 43 6.51 -7.61 4.25
N LEU A 44 7.67 -7.82 4.87
CA LEU A 44 8.41 -6.76 5.55
C LEU A 44 8.84 -5.67 4.56
N CYS A 45 9.38 -6.04 3.40
CA CYS A 45 9.77 -5.08 2.37
C CYS A 45 8.57 -4.28 1.84
N GLN A 46 7.44 -4.92 1.57
CA GLN A 46 6.23 -4.24 1.07
C GLN A 46 5.60 -3.29 2.10
N SER A 47 5.76 -3.56 3.40
CA SER A 47 5.26 -2.67 4.45
C SER A 47 5.85 -1.25 4.39
N THR A 48 7.04 -1.11 3.81
CA THR A 48 7.73 0.16 3.64
C THR A 48 7.13 1.06 2.56
N GLY A 49 6.20 0.56 1.74
CA GLY A 49 5.57 1.34 0.68
C GLY A 49 4.51 2.30 1.20
N TRP A 50 3.50 1.79 1.91
CA TRP A 50 2.29 2.55 2.21
C TRP A 50 2.53 3.72 3.18
N ALA A 51 3.11 3.45 4.36
CA ALA A 51 3.23 4.47 5.42
C ALA A 51 4.11 5.68 5.05
N PRO A 52 5.25 5.53 4.35
CA PRO A 52 6.05 6.68 3.95
C PRO A 52 5.41 7.47 2.81
N LEU A 53 4.71 6.80 1.89
CA LEU A 53 3.98 7.47 0.81
C LEU A 53 2.80 8.29 1.34
N THR A 54 2.06 7.76 2.31
CA THR A 54 0.98 8.53 2.93
C THR A 54 1.50 9.73 3.71
N LYS A 55 2.68 9.59 4.36
CA LYS A 55 3.38 10.72 4.97
C LYS A 55 3.83 11.75 3.92
N ASN A 56 4.38 11.30 2.79
CA ASN A 56 4.78 12.21 1.70
C ASN A 56 3.58 13.01 1.20
N MET A 57 2.43 12.35 0.99
CA MET A 57 1.19 13.03 0.59
C MET A 57 0.78 14.14 1.55
N ALA A 58 1.03 13.95 2.86
CA ALA A 58 0.72 14.97 3.86
C ALA A 58 1.59 16.24 3.71
N PHE A 59 2.82 16.12 3.19
CA PHE A 59 3.69 17.27 2.89
C PHE A 59 3.33 17.98 1.59
N TRP A 60 2.66 17.29 0.65
CA TRP A 60 2.35 17.77 -0.69
C TRP A 60 0.88 18.23 -0.88
N PHE A 61 0.01 18.06 0.11
CA PHE A 61 -1.39 18.49 0.04
C PHE A 61 -1.94 18.98 1.38
N SER A 62 -2.68 20.10 1.34
CA SER A 62 -3.38 20.68 2.50
C SER A 62 -4.48 19.72 3.02
N SER A 63 -4.84 19.87 4.30
CA SER A 63 -5.86 19.07 4.98
C SER A 63 -7.19 19.00 4.21
N LYS A 64 -7.59 20.10 3.55
CA LYS A 64 -8.85 20.19 2.78
C LYS A 64 -8.86 19.39 1.48
N GLU A 65 -7.70 19.18 0.86
CA GLU A 65 -7.58 18.47 -0.41
C GLU A 65 -7.05 17.04 -0.24
N ARG A 66 -6.48 16.74 0.93
CA ARG A 66 -5.87 15.46 1.26
C ARG A 66 -6.87 14.29 1.16
N GLY A 67 -8.13 14.49 1.54
CA GLY A 67 -9.19 13.47 1.41
C GLY A 67 -9.39 13.03 -0.05
N ARG A 68 -9.50 14.01 -0.96
CA ARG A 68 -9.71 13.75 -2.39
C ARG A 68 -8.50 13.10 -3.04
N VAL A 69 -7.30 13.58 -2.74
CA VAL A 69 -6.06 13.02 -3.30
C VAL A 69 -5.79 11.63 -2.75
N MET A 70 -6.04 11.39 -1.46
CA MET A 70 -5.93 10.04 -0.88
C MET A 70 -6.95 9.08 -1.46
N GLY A 71 -8.19 9.52 -1.70
CA GLY A 71 -9.21 8.71 -2.36
C GLY A 71 -8.79 8.28 -3.77
N LEU A 72 -8.28 9.22 -4.57
CA LEU A 72 -7.73 8.91 -5.89
C LEU A 72 -6.51 8.00 -5.78
N TRP A 73 -5.61 8.26 -4.83
CA TRP A 73 -4.43 7.43 -4.63
C TRP A 73 -4.82 6.00 -4.26
N CYS A 74 -5.79 5.78 -3.36
CA CYS A 74 -6.21 4.45 -2.93
C CYS A 74 -6.72 3.55 -4.09
N THR A 75 -7.10 4.13 -5.23
CA THR A 75 -7.48 3.37 -6.43
C THR A 75 -6.33 2.52 -6.97
N ASN A 76 -5.08 2.90 -6.68
CA ASN A 76 -3.89 2.15 -7.09
C ASN A 76 -3.92 0.70 -6.60
N TYR A 77 -4.51 0.44 -5.42
CA TYR A 77 -4.57 -0.90 -4.84
C TYR A 77 -5.50 -1.82 -5.64
N ALA A 78 -6.68 -1.30 -6.01
CA ALA A 78 -7.66 -2.04 -6.81
C ALA A 78 -7.14 -2.26 -8.24
N PHE A 79 -6.59 -1.22 -8.86
CA PHE A 79 -5.98 -1.33 -10.18
C PHE A 79 -4.80 -2.32 -10.21
N GLY A 80 -3.93 -2.26 -9.19
CA GLY A 80 -2.81 -3.18 -9.05
C GLY A 80 -3.24 -4.64 -8.97
N GLY A 81 -4.26 -4.95 -8.16
CA GLY A 81 -4.80 -6.32 -8.05
C GLY A 81 -5.42 -6.83 -9.36
N LEU A 82 -6.20 -5.98 -10.04
CA LEU A 82 -6.87 -6.29 -11.30
C LEU A 82 -5.88 -6.57 -12.43
N VAL A 83 -4.78 -5.81 -12.52
CA VAL A 83 -3.77 -5.97 -13.58
C VAL A 83 -2.75 -7.06 -13.25
N ALA A 84 -2.34 -7.18 -11.98
CA ALA A 84 -1.28 -8.11 -11.59
C ALA A 84 -1.66 -9.57 -11.81
N SER A 85 -2.90 -9.97 -11.49
CA SER A 85 -3.31 -11.37 -11.55
C SER A 85 -3.36 -11.92 -13.00
N PRO A 86 -4.02 -11.25 -13.96
CA PRO A 86 -4.01 -11.69 -15.37
C PRO A 86 -2.63 -11.61 -16.00
N LEU A 87 -1.84 -10.57 -15.69
CA LEU A 87 -0.50 -10.41 -16.24
C LEU A 87 0.44 -11.52 -15.77
N ALA A 88 0.44 -11.83 -14.47
CA ALA A 88 1.24 -12.92 -13.90
C ALA A 88 0.80 -14.28 -14.46
N GLY A 89 -0.51 -14.52 -14.59
CA GLY A 89 -1.04 -15.75 -15.19
C GLY A 89 -0.68 -15.90 -16.67
N TYR A 90 -0.83 -14.83 -17.46
CA TYR A 90 -0.48 -14.84 -18.87
C TYR A 90 1.02 -15.12 -19.08
N LEU A 91 1.90 -14.42 -18.37
CA LEU A 91 3.35 -14.62 -18.50
C LEU A 91 3.77 -16.02 -18.02
N ALA A 92 3.22 -16.50 -16.90
CA ALA A 92 3.58 -17.81 -16.38
C ALA A 92 3.11 -18.97 -17.26
N TYR A 93 1.86 -18.97 -17.72
CA TYR A 93 1.26 -20.13 -18.39
C TYR A 93 1.26 -20.06 -19.92
N SER A 94 1.21 -18.86 -20.52
CA SER A 94 1.10 -18.76 -21.99
C SER A 94 2.44 -18.53 -22.71
N VAL A 95 3.42 -17.93 -22.02
CA VAL A 95 4.71 -17.55 -22.63
C VAL A 95 5.81 -18.52 -22.24
N PHE A 96 5.90 -18.85 -20.94
CA PHE A 96 7.05 -19.60 -20.42
C PHE A 96 6.70 -20.99 -19.85
N ASP A 97 5.42 -21.32 -19.74
CA ASP A 97 4.87 -22.60 -19.24
C ASP A 97 5.48 -23.09 -17.90
N ASP A 98 5.87 -22.14 -17.03
CA ASP A 98 6.42 -22.43 -15.71
C ASP A 98 5.94 -21.37 -14.70
N TRP A 99 5.38 -21.85 -13.60
CA TRP A 99 4.84 -21.05 -12.49
C TRP A 99 5.87 -20.10 -11.87
N ARG A 100 7.17 -20.42 -11.99
CA ARG A 100 8.27 -19.58 -11.51
C ARG A 100 8.29 -18.21 -12.19
N TRP A 101 7.84 -18.15 -13.45
CA TRP A 101 7.79 -16.89 -14.20
C TRP A 101 6.78 -15.90 -13.66
N ALA A 102 5.78 -16.33 -12.87
CA ALA A 102 4.91 -15.39 -12.15
C ALA A 102 5.71 -14.50 -11.17
N PHE A 103 6.73 -15.07 -10.52
CA PHE A 103 7.60 -14.34 -9.60
C PHE A 103 8.60 -13.45 -10.36
N PHE A 104 9.20 -13.97 -11.44
CA PHE A 104 10.13 -13.19 -12.27
C PHE A 104 9.43 -12.03 -12.99
N SER A 105 8.21 -12.22 -13.49
CA SER A 105 7.42 -11.14 -14.09
C SER A 105 7.07 -10.07 -13.07
N GLY A 106 6.68 -10.47 -11.85
CA GLY A 106 6.42 -9.53 -10.75
C GLY A 106 7.65 -8.71 -10.40
N ALA A 107 8.81 -9.36 -10.31
CA ALA A 107 10.10 -8.70 -10.07
C ALA A 107 10.47 -7.73 -11.21
N ALA A 108 10.28 -8.12 -12.47
CA ALA A 108 10.57 -7.28 -13.62
C ALA A 108 9.70 -6.01 -13.64
N VAL A 109 8.40 -6.14 -13.36
CA VAL A 109 7.47 -5.01 -13.27
C VAL A 109 7.84 -4.09 -12.10
N LEU A 110 8.14 -4.65 -10.91
CA LEU A 110 8.60 -3.90 -9.75
C LEU A 110 9.89 -3.11 -10.04
N LEU A 111 10.85 -3.74 -10.71
CA LEU A 111 12.09 -3.08 -11.12
C LEU A 111 11.81 -1.95 -12.11
N LEU A 112 10.95 -2.20 -13.10
CA LEU A 112 10.59 -1.20 -14.10
C LEU A 112 9.85 0.01 -13.49
N ILE A 113 9.06 -0.19 -12.45
CA ILE A 113 8.39 0.88 -11.68
C ILE A 113 9.38 1.60 -10.75
N SER A 114 10.38 0.91 -10.22
CA SER A 114 11.38 1.51 -9.33
C SER A 114 12.23 2.59 -10.02
N ILE A 115 12.43 2.47 -11.34
CA ILE A 115 13.20 3.42 -12.17
C ILE A 115 12.50 4.80 -12.25
N PRO A 116 11.26 4.94 -12.75
CA PRO A 116 10.57 6.22 -12.75
C PRO A 116 10.32 6.71 -11.32
N PHE A 117 10.08 5.81 -10.36
CA PHE A 117 9.96 6.20 -8.95
C PHE A 117 11.25 6.87 -8.44
N TYR A 118 12.42 6.35 -8.82
CA TYR A 118 13.70 6.97 -8.48
C TYR A 118 13.81 8.39 -9.04
N PHE A 119 13.37 8.65 -10.27
CA PHE A 119 13.51 9.97 -10.91
C PHE A 119 12.41 10.96 -10.54
N LEU A 120 11.16 10.51 -10.39
CA LEU A 120 10.00 11.38 -10.20
C LEU A 120 9.69 11.62 -8.71
N GLN A 121 9.96 10.66 -7.83
CA GLN A 121 9.63 10.81 -6.41
C GLN A 121 10.59 11.80 -5.75
N ARG A 122 10.06 12.89 -5.20
CA ARG A 122 10.79 13.86 -4.38
C ARG A 122 10.14 13.95 -3.00
N ASP A 123 10.98 14.06 -1.97
CA ASP A 123 10.57 13.91 -0.58
C ASP A 123 9.86 15.13 -0.02
N ARG A 124 10.21 16.33 -0.48
CA ARG A 124 9.60 17.58 0.00
C ARG A 124 9.38 18.60 -1.11
N PRO A 125 8.38 19.48 -0.97
CA PRO A 125 8.25 20.67 -1.82
C PRO A 125 9.52 21.54 -1.79
N HIS A 126 10.17 21.63 -0.64
CA HIS A 126 11.43 22.36 -0.49
C HIS A 126 12.57 21.76 -1.35
N ASP A 127 12.59 20.44 -1.60
CA ASP A 127 13.61 19.80 -2.44
C ASP A 127 13.50 20.19 -3.93
N VAL A 128 12.39 20.80 -4.31
CA VAL A 128 12.16 21.37 -5.65
C VAL A 128 12.12 22.89 -5.67
N GLY A 129 12.43 23.53 -4.54
CA GLY A 129 12.38 24.99 -4.39
C GLY A 129 10.96 25.56 -4.28
N LEU A 130 9.96 24.75 -3.94
CA LEU A 130 8.60 25.21 -3.65
C LEU A 130 8.44 25.51 -2.16
N GLU A 131 7.67 26.57 -1.86
CA GLU A 131 7.30 26.89 -0.48
C GLU A 131 6.48 25.77 0.15
N GLU A 132 6.60 25.61 1.47
CA GLU A 132 5.80 24.66 2.22
C GLU A 132 4.31 25.00 2.08
N ILE A 133 3.50 23.97 1.85
CA ILE A 133 2.07 24.11 1.53
C ILE A 133 1.30 24.77 2.66
N GLU A 134 1.78 24.62 3.88
CA GLU A 134 1.25 25.28 5.07
C GLU A 134 1.45 26.80 5.01
N ARG A 135 2.60 27.27 4.50
CA ARG A 135 2.84 28.69 4.21
C ARG A 135 2.06 29.19 3.00
N TYR A 136 1.92 28.38 1.95
CA TYR A 136 1.17 28.74 0.74
C TYR A 136 -0.34 28.91 1.00
N HIS A 137 -0.94 28.06 1.85
CA HIS A 137 -2.36 28.16 2.22
C HIS A 137 -2.64 29.02 3.46
N GLY A 138 -1.60 29.56 4.12
CA GLY A 138 -1.75 30.33 5.35
C GLY A 138 -2.37 29.53 6.50
N GLU A 139 -2.25 28.20 6.47
CA GLU A 139 -2.74 27.32 7.53
C GLU A 139 -1.63 27.20 8.60
N PRO A 140 -1.99 27.16 9.90
CA PRO A 140 -0.98 26.92 10.94
C PRO A 140 -0.27 25.61 10.63
N VAL A 141 1.06 25.67 10.56
CA VAL A 141 1.97 24.53 10.30
C VAL A 141 1.45 23.33 11.07
N ALA A 142 0.89 22.34 10.37
CA ALA A 142 0.15 21.25 10.96
C ALA A 142 1.13 20.20 11.48
N VAL A 143 2.12 20.60 12.29
CA VAL A 143 2.99 19.77 13.15
C VAL A 143 3.31 18.37 12.57
N VAL A 144 3.57 18.27 11.26
CA VAL A 144 4.29 17.13 10.67
C VAL A 144 5.79 17.44 10.66
N ASP A 145 6.17 18.58 11.24
CA ASP A 145 7.52 19.00 11.49
C ASP A 145 8.05 18.31 12.74
N ALA A 146 8.52 17.07 12.58
CA ALA A 146 9.40 16.45 13.57
C ALA A 146 10.76 17.17 13.68
N HIS A 147 11.01 18.21 12.87
CA HIS A 147 12.25 18.98 12.88
C HIS A 147 12.11 20.43 13.39
N ASN A 148 10.91 21.05 13.29
CA ASN A 148 10.61 22.37 13.87
C ASN A 148 9.51 22.36 14.95
N ALA A 149 9.18 21.19 15.52
CA ALA A 149 8.65 21.22 16.87
C ALA A 149 9.66 22.03 17.72
N PRO A 150 9.22 23.00 18.55
CA PRO A 150 10.12 23.64 19.51
C PRO A 150 10.91 22.54 20.23
N ASP A 151 12.12 22.83 20.70
CA ASP A 151 12.99 21.92 21.46
C ASP A 151 12.36 21.42 22.80
N GLU A 152 11.07 21.12 22.83
CA GLU A 152 10.45 20.16 23.72
C GLU A 152 10.99 18.80 23.36
N GLU A 153 12.09 18.49 24.06
CA GLU A 153 12.62 17.17 24.39
C GLU A 153 12.30 16.07 23.40
N LYS A 154 13.35 15.47 22.83
CA LYS A 154 13.31 14.13 22.25
C LYS A 154 12.88 13.12 23.32
N GLU A 155 11.62 13.17 23.79
CA GLU A 155 10.97 12.09 24.52
C GLU A 155 11.25 10.85 23.69
N GLY A 156 11.84 9.83 24.33
CA GLY A 156 12.29 8.65 23.61
C GLY A 156 11.14 8.15 22.74
N SER A 157 11.41 7.88 21.46
CA SER A 157 10.41 7.35 20.51
C SER A 157 9.57 6.20 21.11
N TRP A 158 10.13 5.47 22.08
CA TRP A 158 9.49 4.43 22.88
C TRP A 158 8.52 4.92 23.96
N GLU A 159 8.79 6.03 24.66
CA GLU A 159 7.87 6.63 25.64
C GLU A 159 6.64 7.23 24.96
N PHE A 160 6.84 7.90 23.82
CA PHE A 160 5.73 8.37 23.00
C PHE A 160 4.88 7.21 22.47
N ILE A 161 5.49 6.12 21.97
CA ILE A 161 4.76 4.89 21.61
C ILE A 161 3.96 4.38 22.83
N GLY A 162 4.58 4.30 24.00
CA GLY A 162 3.94 3.84 25.23
C GLY A 162 2.71 4.68 25.62
N LYS A 163 2.79 6.00 25.49
CA LYS A 163 1.66 6.92 25.70
C LYS A 163 0.56 6.70 24.68
N VAL A 164 0.90 6.54 23.39
CA VAL A 164 -0.07 6.30 22.30
C VAL A 164 -0.83 5.00 22.50
N PHE A 165 -0.15 3.91 22.88
CA PHE A 165 -0.77 2.62 23.17
C PHE A 165 -1.71 2.64 24.38
N ARG A 166 -1.58 3.63 25.27
CA ARG A 166 -2.48 3.82 26.41
C ARG A 166 -3.63 4.78 26.14
N SER A 167 -3.66 5.44 24.98
CA SER A 167 -4.72 6.40 24.68
C SER A 167 -6.03 5.68 24.30
N PRO A 168 -7.16 5.96 24.98
CA PRO A 168 -8.44 5.29 24.73
C PRO A 168 -8.93 5.41 23.27
N PRO A 169 -8.83 6.57 22.59
CA PRO A 169 -9.26 6.68 21.20
C PRO A 169 -8.48 5.76 20.26
N VAL A 170 -7.17 5.62 20.46
CA VAL A 170 -6.33 4.75 19.62
C VAL A 170 -6.64 3.29 19.87
N LEU A 171 -6.88 2.89 21.13
CA LEU A 171 -7.27 1.52 21.46
C LEU A 171 -8.63 1.14 20.88
N VAL A 172 -9.62 2.04 20.96
CA VAL A 172 -10.95 1.83 20.34
C VAL A 172 -10.82 1.70 18.83
N MET A 173 -10.07 2.60 18.19
CA MET A 173 -9.83 2.52 16.74
C MET A 173 -9.09 1.24 16.36
N ALA A 174 -8.08 0.83 17.13
CA ALA A 174 -7.34 -0.41 16.91
C ALA A 174 -8.25 -1.64 17.03
N LEU A 175 -9.13 -1.68 18.04
CA LEU A 175 -10.09 -2.77 18.21
C LEU A 175 -11.10 -2.84 17.06
N VAL A 176 -11.65 -1.69 16.66
CA VAL A 176 -12.56 -1.60 15.51
C VAL A 176 -11.87 -2.09 14.24
N TYR A 177 -10.65 -1.64 13.96
CA TYR A 177 -9.87 -2.10 12.82
C TYR A 177 -9.52 -3.59 12.89
N PHE A 178 -9.21 -4.10 14.08
CA PHE A 178 -8.91 -5.51 14.32
C PHE A 178 -10.11 -6.41 14.03
N LEU A 179 -11.33 -5.98 14.36
CA LEU A 179 -12.55 -6.73 14.08
C LEU A 179 -12.98 -6.63 12.60
N LEU A 180 -12.84 -5.45 12.00
CA LEU A 180 -13.25 -5.22 10.61
C LEU A 180 -12.33 -5.93 9.59
N LYS A 181 -11.03 -6.06 9.88
CA LYS A 181 -10.06 -6.66 8.95
C LYS A 181 -10.36 -8.13 8.62
N PRO A 182 -10.55 -9.03 9.61
CA PRO A 182 -10.94 -10.41 9.37
C PRO A 182 -12.27 -10.52 8.62
N ALA A 183 -13.28 -9.73 9.01
CA ALA A 183 -14.57 -9.72 8.33
C ALA A 183 -14.43 -9.35 6.84
N ARG A 184 -13.63 -8.31 6.54
CA ARG A 184 -13.32 -7.92 5.17
C ARG A 184 -12.63 -9.05 4.40
N TYR A 185 -11.60 -9.68 4.97
CA TYR A 185 -10.90 -10.78 4.28
C TYR A 185 -11.76 -12.02 4.13
N ALA A 186 -12.63 -12.32 5.09
CA ALA A 186 -13.60 -13.40 4.98
C ALA A 186 -14.52 -13.17 3.77
N ILE A 187 -15.09 -11.98 3.63
CA ILE A 187 -15.92 -11.62 2.47
C ILE A 187 -15.11 -11.65 1.17
N LEU A 188 -13.87 -11.16 1.18
CA LEU A 188 -13.03 -11.06 -0.02
C LEU A 188 -12.56 -12.42 -0.54
N PHE A 189 -12.17 -13.35 0.35
CA PHE A 189 -11.72 -14.69 -0.04
C PHE A 189 -12.87 -15.67 -0.23
N TRP A 190 -13.85 -15.67 0.68
CA TRP A 190 -14.95 -16.63 0.64
C TRP A 190 -16.15 -16.13 -0.16
N GLY A 191 -16.32 -14.82 -0.36
CA GLY A 191 -17.39 -14.27 -1.18
C GLY A 191 -17.43 -14.86 -2.59
N PRO A 192 -16.32 -14.83 -3.35
CA PRO A 192 -16.25 -15.46 -4.67
C PRO A 192 -16.45 -16.99 -4.64
N VAL A 193 -15.95 -17.67 -3.60
CA VAL A 193 -16.08 -19.13 -3.45
C VAL A 193 -17.53 -19.52 -3.18
N ILE A 194 -18.21 -18.83 -2.27
CA ILE A 194 -19.62 -19.07 -1.96
C ILE A 194 -20.50 -18.70 -3.16
N ALA A 195 -20.20 -17.57 -3.82
CA ALA A 195 -20.92 -17.15 -5.01
C ALA A 195 -20.75 -18.16 -6.15
N SER A 196 -19.53 -18.64 -6.42
CA SER A 196 -19.32 -19.67 -7.45
C SER A 196 -19.95 -21.00 -7.07
N GLN A 197 -19.81 -21.49 -5.84
CA GLN A 197 -20.39 -22.77 -5.42
C GLN A 197 -21.93 -22.76 -5.39
N ARG A 198 -22.56 -21.61 -5.10
CA ARG A 198 -24.03 -21.50 -5.02
C ARG A 198 -24.70 -20.90 -6.26
N LEU A 199 -24.03 -20.06 -7.05
CA LEU A 199 -24.58 -19.49 -8.29
C LEU A 199 -24.14 -20.23 -9.55
N ALA A 200 -23.06 -21.02 -9.55
CA ALA A 200 -22.72 -21.85 -10.71
C ALA A 200 -23.75 -22.96 -10.99
N SER A 201 -24.63 -23.28 -10.03
CA SER A 201 -25.78 -24.16 -10.25
C SER A 201 -26.94 -23.50 -11.01
N GLU A 202 -26.98 -22.16 -11.10
CA GLU A 202 -28.11 -21.42 -11.72
C GLU A 202 -27.72 -20.59 -12.95
N SER A 203 -26.52 -19.98 -13.02
CA SER A 203 -26.07 -19.25 -14.21
C SER A 203 -24.57 -18.94 -14.20
N PHE A 204 -23.85 -19.42 -15.24
CA PHE A 204 -22.43 -19.13 -15.48
C PHE A 204 -22.12 -17.62 -15.59
N ALA A 205 -23.08 -16.82 -16.08
CA ALA A 205 -22.91 -15.37 -16.23
C ALA A 205 -22.79 -14.67 -14.87
N LEU A 206 -23.59 -15.07 -13.88
CA LEU A 206 -23.57 -14.47 -12.54
C LEU A 206 -22.28 -14.78 -11.76
N ALA A 207 -21.74 -15.98 -11.94
CA ALA A 207 -20.47 -16.39 -11.33
C ALA A 207 -19.28 -15.58 -11.86
N ALA A 208 -19.30 -15.16 -13.13
CA ALA A 208 -18.28 -14.30 -13.71
C ALA A 208 -18.46 -12.80 -13.35
N THR A 209 -19.71 -12.33 -13.22
CA THR A 209 -19.97 -10.90 -12.96
C THR A 209 -19.80 -10.51 -11.48
N ALA A 210 -20.01 -11.41 -10.53
CA ALA A 210 -19.96 -11.06 -9.11
C ALA A 210 -18.56 -10.64 -8.61
N PRO A 211 -17.46 -11.35 -8.94
CA PRO A 211 -16.10 -10.91 -8.60
C PRO A 211 -15.74 -9.59 -9.29
N ALA A 212 -16.10 -9.44 -10.57
CA ALA A 212 -15.84 -8.23 -11.35
C ALA A 212 -16.58 -6.99 -10.77
N ALA A 213 -17.83 -7.16 -10.33
CA ALA A 213 -18.59 -6.10 -9.68
C ALA A 213 -18.00 -5.70 -8.33
N PHE A 214 -17.48 -6.67 -7.57
CA PHE A 214 -16.82 -6.41 -6.29
C PHE A 214 -15.51 -5.62 -6.47
N GLU A 215 -14.70 -5.97 -7.47
CA GLU A 215 -13.49 -5.20 -7.82
C GLU A 215 -13.82 -3.79 -8.34
N ALA A 216 -14.85 -3.66 -9.18
CA ALA A 216 -15.32 -2.37 -9.67
C ALA A 216 -15.83 -1.48 -8.52
N ALA A 217 -16.61 -2.04 -7.59
CA ALA A 217 -17.06 -1.33 -6.39
C ALA A 217 -15.87 -0.93 -5.51
N GLY A 218 -14.85 -1.78 -5.39
CA GLY A 218 -13.60 -1.49 -4.69
C GLY A 218 -12.78 -0.35 -5.32
N LEU A 219 -12.93 -0.11 -6.62
CA LEU A 219 -12.30 1.01 -7.32
C LEU A 219 -13.10 2.32 -7.16
N ILE A 220 -14.44 2.23 -7.24
CA ILE A 220 -15.33 3.40 -7.24
C ILE A 220 -15.53 3.95 -5.82
N ALA A 221 -15.64 3.09 -4.81
CA ALA A 221 -15.95 3.50 -3.45
C ALA A 221 -14.90 4.46 -2.83
N PRO A 222 -13.57 4.22 -2.94
CA PRO A 222 -12.56 5.15 -2.42
C PRO A 222 -12.60 6.53 -3.11
N ILE A 223 -12.92 6.56 -4.41
CA ILE A 223 -13.05 7.81 -5.16
C ILE A 223 -14.26 8.58 -4.64
N ALA A 224 -15.43 7.94 -4.58
CA ALA A 224 -16.66 8.58 -4.12
C ALA A 224 -16.54 9.10 -2.68
N ILE A 225 -15.96 8.32 -1.78
CA ILE A 225 -15.71 8.73 -0.38
C ILE A 225 -14.71 9.89 -0.34
N GLY A 226 -13.66 9.86 -1.17
CA GLY A 226 -12.68 10.95 -1.27
C GLY A 226 -13.25 12.26 -1.82
N PHE A 227 -14.31 12.23 -2.62
CA PHE A 227 -15.00 13.44 -3.10
C PHE A 227 -15.97 14.03 -2.07
N VAL A 228 -16.46 13.23 -1.12
CA VAL A 228 -17.42 13.65 -0.09
C VAL A 228 -16.71 14.17 1.18
N SER A 229 -15.47 13.71 1.42
CA SER A 229 -14.64 14.12 2.56
C SER A 229 -13.87 15.41 2.33
#